data_AF-A0A3D5WIR0-F1
#
_entry.id   AF-A0A3D5WIR0-F1
#
_cell.length_a   1.000
_cell.length_b   1.000
_cell.length_c   1.000
_cell.angle_alpha   90.00
_cell.angle_beta   90.00
_cell.angle_gamma   90.00
#
_symmetry.space_group_name_H-M   'P 1'
#
loop_
_entity.id
_entity.type
_entity.pdbx_description
1 polymer ?
#
loop_
_entity_poly.entity_id
_entity_poly.type
_entity_poly.pdbx_seq_one_letter_code
_entity_poly.pdbx_strand_id
1 'polypeptide(L)'
;NEMWNGSYDMENPALDICEKYAVVADIQGKSLYVYNGSDSGTKLTTDYPILQACVSKQGVVAVLLEDQSSNVIQVYNPYDDNKKLLVEIPTNVEEGYPVSIDLSPDGTGVICASICVTSGAVKSQVAFYDFTDVGKNTNCLVGAQEYKDRIVAEVKYLDEDHAALFSEKGFSLWKNMKKPKQVFKKDWNREILSAFYDDRYIGVIAAGSKKGSGRMYLFNTSGGKVFERQVATDFTNVT
;
A
#
# COMPACT_ATOMS: atom_id res chain seq x y z
N ASN A 1 -23.00 -21.73 -10.74
CA ASN A 1 -21.66 -21.36 -10.26
C ASN A 1 -20.81 -20.97 -11.45
N GLU A 2 -20.96 -19.73 -11.91
CA GLU A 2 -19.98 -19.17 -12.85
C GLU A 2 -18.77 -18.74 -12.02
N MET A 3 -17.65 -19.41 -12.24
CA MET A 3 -16.35 -18.92 -11.80
C MET A 3 -16.05 -17.66 -12.61
N TRP A 4 -15.60 -16.63 -11.91
CA TRP A 4 -15.13 -15.36 -12.43
C TRP A 4 -14.18 -15.60 -13.64
N ASN A 5 -14.63 -15.31 -14.86
CA ASN A 5 -13.88 -15.56 -16.09
C ASN A 5 -13.91 -14.31 -16.97
N GLY A 6 -12.75 -13.68 -17.15
CA GLY A 6 -12.57 -12.56 -18.06
C GLY A 6 -11.25 -12.72 -18.81
N SER A 7 -11.32 -12.74 -20.13
CA SER A 7 -10.16 -12.63 -21.01
C SER A 7 -9.85 -11.15 -21.19
N TYR A 8 -8.73 -10.69 -20.65
CA TYR A 8 -8.28 -9.31 -20.82
C TYR A 8 -6.86 -9.32 -21.38
N ASP A 9 -6.62 -8.51 -22.40
CA ASP A 9 -5.28 -8.23 -22.87
C ASP A 9 -4.64 -7.22 -21.91
N MET A 10 -3.76 -7.72 -21.04
CA MET A 10 -2.89 -6.94 -20.17
C MET A 10 -1.45 -7.41 -20.40
N GLU A 11 -0.52 -6.47 -20.46
CA GLU A 11 0.90 -6.82 -20.60
C GLU A 11 1.53 -7.13 -19.24
N ASN A 12 1.14 -6.39 -18.19
CA ASN A 12 1.72 -6.51 -16.86
C ASN A 12 0.64 -6.43 -15.76
N PRO A 13 -0.16 -7.49 -15.55
CA PRO A 13 -1.25 -7.49 -14.59
C PRO A 13 -0.75 -7.51 -13.14
N ALA A 14 -1.25 -6.59 -12.32
CA ALA A 14 -1.10 -6.59 -10.86
C ALA A 14 -2.47 -6.70 -10.19
N LEU A 15 -2.56 -7.51 -9.12
CA LEU A 15 -3.77 -7.81 -8.38
C LEU A 15 -3.69 -7.25 -6.96
N ASP A 16 -4.77 -6.61 -6.52
CA ASP A 16 -5.01 -6.28 -5.12
C ASP A 16 -6.43 -6.75 -4.72
N ILE A 17 -6.58 -7.24 -3.48
CA ILE A 17 -7.81 -7.85 -2.97
C ILE A 17 -8.13 -7.26 -1.60
N CYS A 18 -9.38 -6.82 -1.42
CA CYS A 18 -9.93 -6.46 -0.12
C CYS A 18 -11.30 -7.12 0.07
N GLU A 19 -11.35 -8.12 0.95
CA GLU A 19 -12.50 -8.99 1.15
C GLU A 19 -13.02 -9.60 -0.17
N LYS A 20 -14.25 -9.28 -0.58
CA LYS A 20 -14.87 -9.78 -1.81
C LYS A 20 -14.50 -8.97 -3.06
N TYR A 21 -13.85 -7.81 -2.87
CA TYR A 21 -13.47 -6.95 -3.97
C TYR A 21 -12.04 -7.24 -4.42
N ALA A 22 -11.82 -7.15 -5.72
CA ALA A 22 -10.50 -7.26 -6.31
C ALA A 22 -10.33 -6.20 -7.39
N VAL A 23 -9.11 -5.70 -7.55
CA VAL A 23 -8.71 -4.88 -8.70
C VAL A 23 -7.56 -5.56 -9.42
N VAL A 24 -7.69 -5.69 -10.74
CA VAL A 24 -6.58 -6.11 -11.61
C VAL A 24 -6.24 -4.92 -12.50
N ALA A 25 -5.02 -4.41 -12.37
CA ALA A 25 -4.51 -3.27 -13.13
C ALA A 25 -3.40 -3.69 -14.07
N ASP A 26 -3.40 -3.14 -15.27
CA ASP A 26 -2.31 -3.28 -16.23
C ASP A 26 -1.23 -2.23 -15.91
N ILE A 27 -0.17 -2.63 -15.21
CA ILE A 27 0.91 -1.75 -14.78
C ILE A 27 1.66 -1.23 -16.00
N GLN A 28 1.96 0.07 -16.02
CA GLN A 28 2.41 0.85 -17.19
C GLN A 28 1.37 0.98 -18.34
N GLY A 29 0.32 0.15 -18.32
CA GLY A 29 -0.88 0.34 -19.09
C GLY A 29 -1.81 1.40 -18.50
N LYS A 30 -3.01 1.52 -19.06
CA LYS A 30 -4.01 2.54 -18.67
C LYS A 30 -5.36 1.96 -18.27
N SER A 31 -5.45 0.64 -18.12
CA SER A 31 -6.72 -0.01 -17.81
C SER A 31 -6.62 -0.85 -16.55
N LEU A 32 -7.69 -0.81 -15.78
CA LEU A 32 -7.91 -1.70 -14.66
C LEU A 32 -9.35 -2.21 -14.67
N TYR A 33 -9.56 -3.33 -14.01
CA TYR A 33 -10.88 -3.92 -13.83
C TYR A 33 -11.12 -4.16 -12.35
N VAL A 34 -12.32 -3.83 -11.90
CA VAL A 34 -12.72 -3.94 -10.49
C VAL A 34 -13.85 -4.93 -10.39
N TYR A 35 -13.73 -5.86 -9.45
CA TYR A 35 -14.59 -7.00 -9.28
C TYR A 35 -15.23 -6.98 -7.91
N ASN A 36 -16.50 -7.37 -7.85
CA ASN A 36 -17.28 -7.42 -6.60
C ASN A 36 -17.68 -8.84 -6.18
N GLY A 37 -17.25 -9.85 -6.93
CA GLY A 37 -17.56 -11.27 -6.72
C GLY A 37 -18.95 -11.70 -7.18
N SER A 38 -19.74 -10.82 -7.79
CA SER A 38 -21.12 -11.10 -8.23
C SER A 38 -21.43 -10.83 -9.70
N ASP A 39 -20.61 -10.02 -10.38
CA ASP A 39 -20.76 -9.70 -11.81
C ASP A 39 -19.45 -9.88 -12.60
N SER A 40 -19.45 -9.49 -13.87
CA SER A 40 -18.30 -9.52 -14.78
C SER A 40 -17.27 -8.42 -14.53
N GLY A 41 -17.46 -7.58 -13.52
CA GLY A 41 -16.60 -6.46 -13.20
C GLY A 41 -16.86 -5.19 -13.99
N THR A 42 -16.27 -4.11 -13.50
CA THR A 42 -16.28 -2.79 -14.14
C THR A 42 -14.89 -2.42 -14.60
N LYS A 43 -14.77 -2.06 -15.88
CA LYS A 43 -13.54 -1.49 -16.45
C LYS A 43 -13.44 0.00 -16.11
N LEU A 44 -12.25 0.43 -15.70
CA LEU A 44 -11.84 1.84 -15.68
C LEU A 44 -10.64 2.04 -16.61
N THR A 45 -10.60 3.19 -17.27
CA THR A 45 -9.47 3.64 -18.07
C THR A 45 -8.95 4.95 -17.46
N THR A 46 -7.65 5.05 -17.26
CA THR A 46 -6.97 6.21 -16.71
C THR A 46 -6.33 7.05 -17.82
N ASP A 47 -6.10 8.33 -17.56
CA ASP A 47 -5.44 9.21 -18.54
C ASP A 47 -3.93 8.95 -18.63
N TYR A 48 -3.35 8.42 -17.56
CA TYR A 48 -1.92 8.20 -17.38
C TYR A 48 -1.58 6.72 -17.10
N PRO A 49 -0.33 6.28 -17.35
CA PRO A 49 0.15 4.96 -16.96
C PRO A 49 -0.05 4.64 -15.48
N ILE A 50 -0.46 3.42 -15.18
CA ILE A 50 -0.70 2.94 -13.82
C ILE A 50 0.61 2.42 -13.21
N LEU A 51 0.95 2.93 -12.03
CA LEU A 51 2.07 2.43 -11.22
C LEU A 51 1.61 1.43 -10.16
N GLN A 52 0.44 1.66 -9.57
CA GLN A 52 -0.16 0.77 -8.58
C GLN A 52 -1.67 1.02 -8.51
N ALA A 53 -2.45 -0.01 -8.20
CA ALA A 53 -3.85 0.13 -7.82
C ALA A 53 -4.16 -0.70 -6.56
N CYS A 54 -5.05 -0.21 -5.71
CA CYS A 54 -5.56 -0.93 -4.54
C CYS A 54 -7.06 -0.69 -4.36
N VAL A 55 -7.77 -1.68 -3.82
CA VAL A 55 -9.23 -1.68 -3.67
C VAL A 55 -9.65 -1.73 -2.21
N SER A 56 -10.75 -1.07 -1.86
CA SER A 56 -11.34 -1.11 -0.53
C SER A 56 -12.42 -2.18 -0.43
N LYS A 57 -12.88 -2.49 0.80
CA LYS A 57 -14.00 -3.42 1.03
C LYS A 57 -15.33 -2.89 0.51
N GLN A 58 -15.39 -1.62 0.12
CA GLN A 58 -16.55 -0.98 -0.51
C GLN A 58 -16.46 -0.96 -2.04
N GLY A 59 -15.38 -1.46 -2.63
CA GLY A 59 -15.12 -1.41 -4.07
C GLY A 59 -14.61 -0.07 -4.58
N VAL A 60 -14.24 0.85 -3.69
CA VAL A 60 -13.51 2.07 -4.04
C VAL A 60 -12.09 1.69 -4.43
N VAL A 61 -11.51 2.35 -5.42
CA VAL A 61 -10.16 2.04 -5.92
C VAL A 61 -9.29 3.28 -5.90
N ALA A 62 -8.10 3.17 -5.32
CA ALA A 62 -7.05 4.18 -5.46
C ALA A 62 -6.06 3.72 -6.53
N VAL A 63 -5.66 4.64 -7.40
CA VAL A 63 -4.73 4.38 -8.50
C VAL A 63 -3.61 5.40 -8.43
N LEU A 64 -2.37 4.93 -8.31
CA LEU A 64 -1.17 5.74 -8.46
C LEU A 64 -0.80 5.79 -9.95
N LEU A 65 -0.63 7.00 -10.45
CA LEU A 65 -0.43 7.28 -11.87
C LEU A 65 0.87 8.03 -12.12
N GLU A 66 1.47 7.80 -13.30
CA GLU A 66 2.65 8.51 -13.79
C GLU A 66 2.29 9.59 -14.81
N ASP A 67 2.08 10.83 -14.33
CA ASP A 67 1.99 11.99 -15.22
C ASP A 67 3.40 12.48 -15.62
N GLN A 68 3.47 13.26 -16.71
CA GLN A 68 4.71 13.72 -17.34
C GLN A 68 5.57 14.58 -16.41
N SER A 69 4.95 15.25 -15.44
CA SER A 69 5.61 16.24 -14.58
C SER A 69 5.68 15.84 -13.10
N SER A 70 4.72 15.05 -12.64
CA SER A 70 4.62 14.53 -11.27
C SER A 70 3.71 13.31 -11.25
N ASN A 71 3.73 12.51 -10.20
CA ASN A 71 2.75 11.45 -10.04
C ASN A 71 1.44 12.00 -9.46
N VAL A 72 0.34 11.29 -9.67
CA VAL A 72 -0.96 11.64 -9.09
C VAL A 72 -1.63 10.40 -8.52
N ILE A 73 -2.27 10.54 -7.37
CA ILE A 73 -3.14 9.51 -6.82
C ILE A 73 -4.58 9.92 -7.10
N GLN A 74 -5.32 9.06 -7.79
CA GLN A 74 -6.75 9.26 -8.05
C GLN A 74 -7.56 8.16 -7.38
N VAL A 75 -8.66 8.53 -6.73
CA VAL A 75 -9.56 7.62 -6.05
C VAL A 75 -10.90 7.59 -6.76
N TYR A 76 -11.38 6.39 -7.07
CA TYR A 76 -12.56 6.14 -7.89
C TYR A 76 -13.61 5.31 -7.15
N ASN A 77 -14.89 5.63 -7.37
CA ASN A 77 -15.99 4.69 -7.19
C ASN A 77 -16.37 4.12 -8.58
N PRO A 78 -15.88 2.93 -8.97
CA PRO A 78 -16.13 2.36 -10.29
C PRO A 78 -17.62 2.10 -10.57
N TYR A 79 -18.40 1.84 -9.53
CA TYR A 79 -19.82 1.47 -9.63
C TYR A 79 -20.79 2.66 -9.52
N ASP A 80 -20.28 3.89 -9.41
CA ASP A 80 -21.10 5.11 -9.43
C ASP A 80 -21.05 5.75 -10.83
N ASP A 81 -22.12 5.60 -11.60
CA ASP A 81 -22.22 6.16 -12.95
C ASP A 81 -22.33 7.69 -12.98
N ASN A 82 -22.69 8.34 -11.87
CA ASN A 82 -22.82 9.80 -11.81
C ASN A 82 -21.50 10.48 -11.45
N LYS A 83 -20.71 9.86 -10.57
CA LYS A 83 -19.43 10.43 -10.10
C LYS A 83 -18.40 9.34 -9.82
N LYS A 84 -17.66 8.95 -10.85
CA LYS A 84 -16.58 7.96 -10.73
C LYS A 84 -15.37 8.49 -9.98
N LEU A 85 -14.83 9.66 -10.34
CA LEU A 85 -13.67 10.24 -9.66
C LEU A 85 -14.12 10.91 -8.35
N LEU A 86 -13.59 10.44 -7.22
CA LEU A 86 -13.90 10.93 -5.88
C LEU A 86 -12.89 11.98 -5.42
N VAL A 87 -11.60 11.70 -5.61
CA VAL A 87 -10.48 12.48 -5.09
C VAL A 87 -9.32 12.43 -6.09
N GLU A 88 -8.60 13.54 -6.19
CA GLU A 88 -7.33 13.65 -6.90
C GLU A 88 -6.29 14.29 -5.97
N ILE A 89 -5.13 13.66 -5.84
CA ILE A 89 -4.04 14.09 -4.96
C ILE A 89 -2.77 14.18 -5.82
N PRO A 90 -2.36 15.38 -6.24
CA PRO A 90 -1.07 15.55 -6.91
C PRO A 90 0.05 15.28 -5.91
N THR A 91 1.07 14.53 -6.33
CA THR A 91 2.30 14.37 -5.55
C THR A 91 3.27 15.51 -5.87
N ASN A 92 4.11 15.90 -4.91
CA ASN A 92 5.15 16.89 -5.15
C ASN A 92 6.50 16.19 -5.38
N VAL A 93 7.21 16.58 -6.44
CA VAL A 93 8.56 16.06 -6.74
C VAL A 93 9.52 16.25 -5.57
N GLU A 94 9.36 17.31 -4.78
CA GLU A 94 10.17 17.55 -3.58
C GLU A 94 9.96 16.48 -2.49
N GLU A 95 8.76 15.89 -2.42
CA GLU A 95 8.41 14.81 -1.49
C GLU A 95 8.98 13.44 -1.94
N GLY A 96 9.46 13.37 -3.18
CA GLY A 96 10.05 12.20 -3.79
C GLY A 96 9.11 11.44 -4.71
N TYR A 97 9.64 10.39 -5.34
CA TYR A 97 8.88 9.50 -6.21
C TYR A 97 8.07 8.52 -5.37
N PRO A 98 6.74 8.45 -5.52
CA PRO A 98 5.90 7.50 -4.80
C PRO A 98 6.23 6.07 -5.24
N VAL A 99 6.43 5.19 -4.26
CA VAL A 99 6.81 3.78 -4.47
C VAL A 99 5.78 2.80 -3.94
N SER A 100 4.89 3.24 -3.05
CA SER A 100 3.83 2.42 -2.51
C SER A 100 2.66 3.27 -2.05
N ILE A 101 1.45 2.87 -2.41
CA ILE A 101 0.21 3.39 -1.82
C ILE A 101 -0.59 2.28 -1.15
N ASP A 102 -1.49 2.64 -0.24
CA ASP A 102 -2.56 1.74 0.19
C ASP A 102 -3.84 2.51 0.54
N LEU A 103 -4.99 1.87 0.34
CA LEU A 103 -6.32 2.45 0.54
C LEU A 103 -6.96 1.84 1.78
N SER A 104 -7.52 2.68 2.65
CA SER A 104 -8.20 2.19 3.85
C SER A 104 -9.36 1.25 3.48
N PRO A 105 -9.69 0.25 4.31
CA PRO A 105 -10.77 -0.68 4.01
C PRO A 105 -12.12 -0.01 3.79
N ASP A 106 -12.43 1.06 4.50
CA ASP A 106 -13.64 1.87 4.28
C ASP A 106 -13.54 2.77 3.03
N GLY A 107 -12.39 2.81 2.36
CA GLY A 107 -12.13 3.65 1.21
C GLY A 107 -12.33 5.11 1.55
N THR A 108 -11.77 5.59 2.68
CA THR A 108 -11.81 7.00 3.13
C THR A 108 -10.44 7.65 3.35
N GLY A 109 -9.34 6.89 3.25
CA GLY A 109 -7.98 7.42 3.37
C GLY A 109 -6.95 6.66 2.55
N VAL A 110 -5.86 7.34 2.18
CA VAL A 110 -4.74 6.77 1.44
C VAL A 110 -3.44 7.01 2.21
N ILE A 111 -2.56 6.02 2.26
CA ILE A 111 -1.17 6.20 2.70
C ILE A 111 -0.29 6.13 1.46
N CYS A 112 0.68 7.04 1.35
CA CYS A 112 1.65 7.06 0.25
C CYS A 112 3.07 7.12 0.81
N ALA A 113 3.91 6.14 0.49
CA ALA A 113 5.35 6.22 0.70
C ALA A 113 6.04 6.69 -0.59
N SER A 114 6.89 7.69 -0.43
CA SER A 114 7.74 8.25 -1.48
C SER A 114 9.19 8.14 -1.08
N ILE A 115 10.07 7.98 -2.08
CA ILE A 115 11.53 7.96 -1.91
C ILE A 115 12.11 9.18 -2.63
N CYS A 116 12.97 9.91 -1.91
CA CYS A 116 13.72 11.04 -2.46
C CYS A 116 15.22 10.81 -2.22
N VAL A 117 16.04 11.14 -3.23
CA VAL A 117 17.50 11.11 -3.10
C VAL A 117 18.01 12.55 -3.16
N THR A 118 18.46 13.09 -2.03
CA THR A 118 18.99 14.45 -1.94
C THR A 118 20.45 14.39 -1.49
N SER A 119 21.35 15.00 -2.27
CA SER A 119 22.77 15.12 -1.91
C SER A 119 23.45 13.78 -1.55
N GLY A 120 23.06 12.69 -2.22
CA GLY A 120 23.61 11.35 -2.00
C GLY A 120 23.00 10.58 -0.81
N ALA A 121 22.10 11.19 -0.04
CA ALA A 121 21.37 10.51 1.02
C ALA A 121 19.97 10.12 0.54
N VAL A 122 19.57 8.88 0.82
CA VAL A 122 18.21 8.39 0.54
C VAL A 122 17.32 8.73 1.73
N LYS A 123 16.16 9.31 1.43
CA LYS A 123 15.10 9.61 2.39
C LYS A 123 13.80 8.99 1.91
N SER A 124 12.94 8.66 2.86
CA SER A 124 11.53 8.38 2.57
C SER A 124 10.64 9.42 3.23
N GLN A 125 9.54 9.74 2.56
CA GLN A 125 8.43 10.48 3.12
C GLN A 125 7.20 9.61 3.07
N VAL A 126 6.45 9.52 4.17
CA VAL A 126 5.15 8.85 4.19
C VAL A 126 4.08 9.89 4.48
N ALA A 127 3.18 10.10 3.53
CA ALA A 127 2.03 10.98 3.64
C ALA A 127 0.76 10.17 3.94
N PHE A 128 -0.11 10.73 4.78
CA PHE A 128 -1.38 10.15 5.16
C PHE A 128 -2.49 11.12 4.76
N TYR A 129 -3.41 10.63 3.94
CA TYR A 129 -4.54 11.39 3.43
C TYR A 129 -5.86 10.82 3.96
N ASP A 130 -6.79 11.70 4.32
CA ASP A 130 -8.17 11.39 4.68
C ASP A 130 -9.08 12.29 3.82
N PHE A 131 -10.11 11.72 3.20
CA PHE A 131 -11.02 12.46 2.33
C PHE A 131 -12.44 12.57 2.91
N THR A 132 -12.58 12.30 4.21
CA THR A 132 -13.75 12.68 4.98
C THR A 132 -13.69 14.18 5.34
N ASP A 133 -14.67 14.66 6.09
CA ASP A 133 -14.70 16.07 6.52
C ASP A 133 -13.47 16.50 7.32
N VAL A 134 -12.71 15.54 7.88
CA VAL A 134 -11.47 15.83 8.60
C VAL A 134 -10.38 16.37 7.67
N GLY A 135 -10.15 15.75 6.51
CA GLY A 135 -9.10 16.17 5.58
C GLY A 135 -9.53 17.12 4.46
N LYS A 136 -10.83 17.32 4.23
CA LYS A 136 -11.34 18.22 3.16
C LYS A 136 -10.75 19.64 3.19
N ASN A 137 -10.40 20.17 4.36
CA ASN A 137 -9.86 21.53 4.52
C ASN A 137 -8.33 21.62 4.41
N THR A 138 -7.62 20.50 4.19
CA THR A 138 -6.15 20.41 4.22
C THR A 138 -5.56 19.72 2.99
N ASN A 139 -6.21 19.83 1.82
CA ASN A 139 -5.85 19.05 0.63
C ASN A 139 -5.82 17.54 0.90
N CYS A 140 -6.71 17.06 1.78
CA CYS A 140 -6.78 15.70 2.31
C CYS A 140 -5.60 15.28 3.20
N LEU A 141 -4.49 16.04 3.28
CA LEU A 141 -3.33 15.65 4.07
C LEU A 141 -3.62 15.82 5.57
N VAL A 142 -3.51 14.72 6.33
CA VAL A 142 -3.75 14.69 7.78
C VAL A 142 -2.51 14.33 8.61
N GLY A 143 -1.43 13.93 7.94
CA GLY A 143 -0.14 13.71 8.57
C GLY A 143 0.95 13.39 7.54
N ALA A 144 2.20 13.64 7.92
CA ALA A 144 3.37 13.22 7.15
C ALA A 144 4.51 12.84 8.10
N GLN A 145 5.33 11.87 7.70
CA GLN A 145 6.51 11.45 8.43
C GLN A 145 7.71 11.35 7.48
N GLU A 146 8.75 12.13 7.77
CA GLU A 146 10.05 12.01 7.10
C GLU A 146 10.91 10.95 7.80
N TYR A 147 11.59 10.13 7.01
CA TYR A 147 12.57 9.15 7.44
C TYR A 147 13.92 9.45 6.78
N LYS A 148 14.91 9.80 7.60
CA LYS A 148 16.30 10.02 7.16
C LYS A 148 17.05 8.69 7.14
N ASP A 149 17.85 8.47 6.09
CA ASP A 149 18.66 7.28 5.90
C ASP A 149 17.87 5.98 6.07
N ARG A 150 16.62 5.99 5.58
CA ARG A 150 15.71 4.85 5.67
C ARG A 150 14.76 4.86 4.48
N ILE A 151 14.59 3.68 3.89
CA ILE A 151 13.65 3.44 2.80
C ILE A 151 12.41 2.75 3.36
N VAL A 152 11.28 3.45 3.36
CA VAL A 152 9.96 2.83 3.53
C VAL A 152 9.52 2.33 2.14
N ALA A 153 9.51 1.02 1.96
CA ALA A 153 9.25 0.39 0.68
C ALA A 153 7.77 0.06 0.48
N GLU A 154 7.04 -0.20 1.57
CA GLU A 154 5.65 -0.61 1.52
C GLU A 154 4.86 -0.02 2.70
N VAL A 155 3.63 0.38 2.43
CA VAL A 155 2.67 0.88 3.42
C VAL A 155 1.39 0.09 3.30
N LYS A 156 0.78 -0.28 4.42
CA LYS A 156 -0.43 -1.09 4.45
C LYS A 156 -1.37 -0.69 5.57
N TYR A 157 -2.65 -0.54 5.28
CA TYR A 157 -3.70 -0.55 6.27
C TYR A 157 -3.88 -1.98 6.81
N LEU A 158 -4.06 -2.07 8.12
CA LEU A 158 -4.40 -3.31 8.82
C LEU A 158 -5.89 -3.38 9.11
N ASP A 159 -6.50 -2.23 9.35
CA ASP A 159 -7.93 -1.98 9.45
C ASP A 159 -8.22 -0.51 9.09
N GLU A 160 -9.40 0.01 9.42
CA GLU A 160 -9.79 1.41 9.12
C GLU A 160 -8.97 2.48 9.87
N ASP A 161 -8.34 2.14 11.00
CA ASP A 161 -7.65 3.10 11.88
C ASP A 161 -6.20 2.71 12.23
N HIS A 162 -5.70 1.58 11.75
CA HIS A 162 -4.35 1.09 11.97
C HIS A 162 -3.61 0.83 10.66
N ALA A 163 -2.31 1.09 10.66
CA ALA A 163 -1.44 0.84 9.52
C ALA A 163 -0.06 0.33 9.93
N ALA A 164 0.57 -0.42 9.04
CA ALA A 164 1.96 -0.82 9.10
C ALA A 164 2.76 -0.14 7.97
N LEU A 165 3.94 0.37 8.32
CA LEU A 165 4.93 0.87 7.36
C LEU A 165 6.13 -0.06 7.42
N PHE A 166 6.49 -0.65 6.28
CA PHE A 166 7.60 -1.58 6.14
C PHE A 166 8.80 -0.88 5.50
N SER A 167 9.94 -1.05 6.13
CA SER A 167 11.21 -0.46 5.73
C SER A 167 12.27 -1.55 5.62
N GLU A 168 13.33 -1.24 4.88
CA GLU A 168 14.51 -2.08 4.74
C GLU A 168 15.19 -2.45 6.09
N LYS A 169 14.90 -1.69 7.16
CA LYS A 169 15.42 -1.90 8.52
C LYS A 169 14.39 -2.51 9.48
N GLY A 170 13.10 -2.51 9.15
CA GLY A 170 12.08 -2.92 10.10
C GLY A 170 10.65 -2.59 9.71
N PHE A 171 9.78 -2.52 10.70
CA PHE A 171 8.43 -2.02 10.52
C PHE A 171 8.03 -1.07 11.65
N SER A 172 7.02 -0.25 11.39
CA SER A 172 6.37 0.58 12.40
C SER A 172 4.85 0.41 12.32
N LEU A 173 4.19 0.57 13.47
CA LEU A 173 2.74 0.52 13.57
C LEU A 173 2.22 1.90 13.92
N TRP A 174 1.15 2.27 13.24
CA TRP A 174 0.49 3.55 13.34
C TRP A 174 -0.97 3.33 13.70
N LYS A 175 -1.56 4.30 14.40
CA LYS A 175 -3.00 4.33 14.69
C LYS A 175 -3.58 5.73 14.48
N ASN A 176 -4.90 5.85 14.60
CA ASN A 176 -5.62 7.11 14.52
C ASN A 176 -5.37 7.77 13.16
N MET A 177 -5.72 7.10 12.05
CA MET A 177 -5.29 7.47 10.68
C MET A 177 -5.77 8.85 10.23
N LYS A 178 -6.78 9.41 10.92
CA LYS A 178 -7.22 10.81 10.74
C LYS A 178 -6.31 11.85 11.39
N LYS A 179 -5.46 11.43 12.33
CA LYS A 179 -4.36 12.19 12.95
C LYS A 179 -3.23 11.20 13.30
N PRO A 180 -2.53 10.68 12.28
CA PRO A 180 -1.68 9.51 12.40
C PRO A 180 -0.65 9.62 13.52
N LYS A 181 -0.50 8.55 14.29
CA LYS A 181 0.49 8.47 15.36
C LYS A 181 1.20 7.12 15.35
N GLN A 182 2.53 7.14 15.26
CA GLN A 182 3.35 5.96 15.49
C GLN A 182 3.19 5.48 16.94
N VAL A 183 2.83 4.22 17.12
CA VAL A 183 2.67 3.59 18.44
C VAL A 183 3.69 2.51 18.72
N PHE A 184 4.31 1.97 17.68
CA PHE A 184 5.33 0.94 17.82
C PHE A 184 6.33 1.02 16.66
N LYS A 185 7.55 0.59 16.93
CA LYS A 185 8.60 0.44 15.92
C LYS A 185 9.51 -0.72 16.30
N LYS A 186 9.83 -1.56 15.32
CA LYS A 186 10.81 -2.64 15.45
C LYS A 186 11.83 -2.54 14.33
N ASP A 187 13.08 -2.35 14.73
CA ASP A 187 14.24 -2.42 13.84
C ASP A 187 15.01 -3.73 14.06
N TRP A 188 15.67 -4.19 13.00
CA TRP A 188 16.63 -5.28 13.01
C TRP A 188 17.99 -4.81 12.49
N ASN A 189 19.05 -5.36 13.08
CA ASN A 189 20.42 -5.18 12.59
C ASN A 189 20.80 -6.29 11.59
N ARG A 190 19.81 -6.77 10.83
CA ARG A 190 19.92 -7.87 9.88
C ARG A 190 19.02 -7.57 8.71
N GLU A 191 19.42 -8.06 7.55
CA GLU A 191 18.62 -7.98 6.33
C GLU A 191 17.23 -8.59 6.56
N ILE A 192 16.20 -7.82 6.21
CA ILE A 192 14.83 -8.30 6.15
C ILE A 192 14.65 -8.92 4.77
N LEU A 193 14.27 -10.19 4.75
CA LEU A 193 14.08 -10.96 3.52
C LEU A 193 12.65 -10.87 2.99
N SER A 194 11.67 -10.75 3.90
CA SER A 194 10.24 -10.64 3.57
C SER A 194 9.47 -10.14 4.79
N ALA A 195 8.36 -9.46 4.54
CA ALA A 195 7.33 -9.15 5.50
C ALA A 195 5.98 -9.63 4.95
N PHE A 196 5.07 -10.00 5.85
CA PHE A 196 3.69 -10.39 5.53
C PHE A 196 2.78 -9.93 6.66
N TYR A 197 1.50 -9.76 6.40
CA TYR A 197 0.58 -9.22 7.40
C TYR A 197 -0.85 -9.71 7.17
N ASP A 198 -1.64 -9.64 8.22
CA ASP A 198 -3.10 -9.62 8.16
C ASP A 198 -3.62 -8.55 9.15
N ASP A 199 -4.93 -8.53 9.37
CA ASP A 199 -5.59 -7.64 10.32
C ASP A 199 -5.22 -7.89 11.80
N ARG A 200 -4.51 -8.99 12.10
CA ARG A 200 -4.17 -9.43 13.46
C ARG A 200 -2.68 -9.54 13.72
N TYR A 201 -1.87 -9.75 12.69
CA TYR A 201 -0.47 -10.10 12.83
C TYR A 201 0.43 -9.44 11.79
N ILE A 202 1.65 -9.15 12.22
CA ILE A 202 2.77 -8.75 11.37
C ILE A 202 3.84 -9.82 11.44
N GLY A 203 4.17 -10.39 10.28
CA GLY A 203 5.25 -11.33 10.08
C GLY A 203 6.47 -10.67 9.45
N VAL A 204 7.66 -11.02 9.96
CA VAL A 204 8.93 -10.61 9.36
C VAL A 204 9.88 -11.80 9.32
N ILE A 205 10.47 -12.07 8.16
CA ILE A 205 11.55 -13.04 7.99
C ILE A 205 12.86 -12.26 7.85
N ALA A 206 13.76 -12.40 8.82
CA ALA A 206 15.10 -11.80 8.78
C ALA A 206 16.16 -12.85 8.48
N ALA A 207 17.22 -12.44 7.79
CA ALA A 207 18.36 -13.29 7.47
C ALA A 207 19.00 -13.88 8.73
N GLY A 208 19.36 -15.16 8.64
CA GLY A 208 20.08 -15.92 9.65
C GLY A 208 21.58 -15.62 9.65
N SER A 209 22.33 -16.28 10.53
CA SER A 209 23.80 -16.18 10.52
C SER A 209 24.47 -17.04 9.45
N LYS A 210 23.74 -18.01 8.89
CA LYS A 210 24.21 -18.89 7.81
C LYS A 210 23.38 -18.64 6.55
N LYS A 211 24.01 -18.77 5.37
CA LYS A 211 23.31 -18.76 4.09
C LYS A 211 22.18 -19.80 4.09
N GLY A 212 21.01 -19.47 3.56
CA GLY A 212 19.84 -20.35 3.54
C GLY A 212 19.10 -20.49 4.87
N SER A 213 19.54 -19.78 5.93
CA SER A 213 18.84 -19.76 7.23
C SER A 213 18.22 -18.40 7.47
N GLY A 214 17.05 -18.40 8.14
CA GLY A 214 16.33 -17.21 8.53
C GLY A 214 15.69 -17.37 9.89
N ARG A 215 15.14 -16.27 10.40
CA ARG A 215 14.27 -16.28 11.58
C ARG A 215 13.01 -15.51 11.25
N MET A 216 11.88 -16.20 11.43
CA MET A 216 10.56 -15.63 11.34
C MET A 216 10.15 -15.09 12.71
N TYR A 217 9.65 -13.86 12.73
CA TYR A 217 9.08 -13.21 13.88
C TYR A 217 7.61 -12.91 13.58
N LEU A 218 6.73 -13.20 14.54
CA LEU A 218 5.33 -12.81 14.47
C LEU A 218 5.02 -11.84 15.62
N PHE A 219 4.41 -10.71 15.28
CA PHE A 219 3.91 -9.71 16.22
C PHE A 219 2.41 -9.57 16.04
N ASN A 220 1.70 -9.18 17.10
CA ASN A 220 0.34 -8.67 16.94
C ASN A 220 0.35 -7.21 16.46
N THR A 221 -0.81 -6.68 16.06
CA THR A 221 -0.97 -5.27 15.62
C THR A 221 -0.80 -4.22 16.71
N SER A 222 -0.46 -4.62 17.95
CA SER A 222 -0.01 -3.72 19.02
C SER A 222 1.51 -3.75 19.23
N GLY A 223 2.26 -4.54 18.45
CA GLY A 223 3.72 -4.69 18.55
C GLY A 223 4.19 -5.73 19.57
N GLY A 224 3.27 -6.47 20.20
CA GLY A 224 3.60 -7.57 21.09
C GLY A 224 4.09 -8.78 20.29
N LYS A 225 5.30 -9.28 20.59
CA LYS A 225 5.84 -10.48 19.95
C LYS A 225 5.02 -11.70 20.38
N VAL A 226 4.42 -12.38 19.40
CA VAL A 226 3.62 -13.60 19.58
C VAL A 226 4.53 -14.81 19.62
N PHE A 227 5.41 -14.96 18.62
CA PHE A 227 6.44 -15.99 18.63
C PHE A 227 7.62 -15.65 17.71
N GLU A 228 8.69 -16.44 17.82
CA GLU A 228 9.77 -16.47 16.84
C GLU A 228 10.17 -17.92 16.55
N ARG A 229 10.55 -18.21 15.31
CA ARG A 229 10.99 -19.55 14.89
C ARG A 229 12.08 -19.47 13.84
N GLN A 230 13.04 -20.40 13.89
CA GLN A 230 14.01 -20.56 12.83
C GLN A 230 13.34 -21.17 11.60
N VAL A 231 13.66 -20.64 10.42
CA VAL A 231 13.13 -21.10 9.12
C VAL A 231 14.28 -21.28 8.14
N ALA A 232 14.12 -22.20 7.17
CA ALA A 232 14.94 -22.17 5.96
C ALA A 232 14.50 -20.96 5.11
N THR A 233 15.37 -20.41 4.27
CA THR A 233 15.05 -19.23 3.43
C THR A 233 15.12 -19.54 1.94
N ASP A 234 15.11 -20.81 1.56
CA ASP A 234 15.08 -21.25 0.17
C ASP A 234 13.63 -21.16 -0.37
N PHE A 235 12.99 -20.00 -0.23
CA PHE A 235 11.66 -19.72 -0.76
C PHE A 235 11.77 -18.74 -1.93
N THR A 236 11.05 -19.02 -3.02
CA THR A 236 11.11 -18.22 -4.25
C THR A 236 10.18 -17.00 -4.21
N ASN A 237 9.20 -16.96 -3.28
CA ASN A 237 8.39 -15.79 -2.91
C ASN A 237 7.56 -16.12 -1.65
N VAL A 238 7.32 -15.12 -0.79
CA VAL A 238 6.24 -15.13 0.22
C VAL A 238 5.55 -13.77 0.08
N THR A 239 4.42 -13.77 -0.62
CA THR A 239 3.47 -12.66 -0.75
C THR A 239 2.29 -12.91 0.16
#